data_AF-X1LYB1-F1
#
_entry.id   AF-X1LYB1-F1
#
_cell.length_a   1.000
_cell.length_b   1.000
_cell.length_c   1.000
_cell.angle_alpha   90.00
_cell.angle_beta   90.00
_cell.angle_gamma   90.00
#
_symmetry.space_group_name_H-M   'P 1'
#
loop_
_entity.id
_entity.type
_entity.pdbx_description
1 polymer ?
#
loop_
_entity_poly.entity_id
_entity_poly.type
_entity_poly.pdbx_seq_one_letter_code
_entity_poly.pdbx_strand_id
1 'polypeptide(L)'
;CEKDIERNASNPKLRDLAIFYKGFFNEIISSYIDRYNYDVIGAFRKLQDEGFIEIITCAATHGYLPLLGRDSAINAQIKVGIENYKRLFGKEPRGIWLPECAYRHGYEWIPPVEDEYAQKGYRPGIEKFIIDNNIKYFIVDTHTIEGGKTMGVYALRFPALQKLYEQSVREYKEIKVDEPKTTFSPYLLKYNDDFIAIVGRNEKAGLQVIISMNPSS
;
A
#
# COMPACT_ATOMS: atom_id res chain seq x y z
N CYS A 1 8.35 2.04 32.68
CA CYS A 1 7.15 1.81 33.52
C CYS A 1 7.47 1.71 35.01
N GLU A 2 8.11 0.65 35.52
CA GLU A 2 8.32 0.51 36.98
C GLU A 2 9.15 1.64 37.59
N LYS A 3 10.30 1.96 36.96
CA LYS A 3 11.12 3.13 37.33
C LYS A 3 10.37 4.46 37.23
N ASP A 4 9.38 4.56 36.34
CA ASP A 4 8.59 5.78 36.16
C ASP A 4 7.48 5.90 37.23
N ILE A 5 6.95 4.78 37.72
CA ILE A 5 6.02 4.76 38.87
C ILE A 5 6.75 5.25 40.12
N GLU A 6 7.98 4.79 40.34
CA GLU A 6 8.83 5.23 41.45
C GLU A 6 9.24 6.70 41.30
N ARG A 7 9.72 7.10 40.11
CA ARG A 7 10.13 8.49 39.82
C ARG A 7 9.00 9.49 40.02
N ASN A 8 7.77 9.11 39.68
CA ASN A 8 6.59 9.98 39.77
C ASN A 8 5.80 9.75 41.07
N ALA A 9 6.39 9.15 42.11
CA ALA A 9 5.71 8.88 43.38
C ALA A 9 5.04 10.13 44.00
N SER A 10 5.63 11.31 43.81
CA SER A 10 5.10 12.61 44.28
C SER A 10 4.09 13.28 43.33
N ASN A 11 3.88 12.74 42.12
CA ASN A 11 2.90 13.24 41.15
C ASN A 11 1.88 12.14 40.81
N PRO A 12 0.73 12.10 41.53
CA PRO A 12 -0.27 11.05 41.38
C PRO A 12 -0.76 10.86 39.94
N LYS A 13 -0.99 11.96 39.18
CA LYS A 13 -1.47 11.86 37.80
C LYS A 13 -0.48 11.15 36.89
N LEU A 14 0.81 11.47 37.00
CA LEU A 14 1.85 10.83 36.18
C LEU A 14 2.14 9.40 36.64
N ARG A 15 2.04 9.14 37.95
CA ARG A 15 2.14 7.79 38.51
C ARG A 15 1.02 6.89 38.00
N ASP A 16 -0.23 7.35 38.04
CA ASP A 16 -1.39 6.58 37.59
C ASP A 16 -1.31 6.29 36.09
N LEU A 17 -0.84 7.25 35.29
CA LEU A 17 -0.55 7.03 33.87
C LEU A 17 0.52 5.94 33.66
N ALA A 18 1.59 5.95 34.46
CA ALA A 18 2.64 4.94 34.39
C ALA A 18 2.13 3.54 34.83
N ILE A 19 1.23 3.48 35.81
CA ILE A 19 0.55 2.24 36.24
C ILE A 19 -0.34 1.71 35.12
N PHE A 20 -1.14 2.57 34.49
CA PHE A 20 -1.99 2.21 33.35
C PHE A 20 -1.18 1.57 32.23
N TYR A 21 -0.11 2.25 31.75
CA TYR A 21 0.72 1.71 30.69
C TYR A 21 1.45 0.43 31.10
N LYS A 22 1.83 0.27 32.39
CA LYS A 22 2.38 -0.99 32.88
C LYS A 22 1.38 -2.13 32.69
N GLY A 23 0.12 -1.94 33.09
CA GLY A 23 -0.95 -2.91 32.88
C GLY A 23 -1.16 -3.23 31.41
N PHE A 24 -1.31 -2.19 30.59
CA PHE A 24 -1.50 -2.31 29.14
C PHE A 24 -0.39 -3.12 28.44
N PHE A 25 0.89 -2.82 28.70
CA PHE A 25 1.99 -3.57 28.10
C PHE A 25 2.11 -4.99 28.64
N ASN A 26 1.77 -5.24 29.90
CA ASN A 26 1.73 -6.59 30.45
C ASN A 26 0.66 -7.44 29.77
N GLU A 27 -0.52 -6.88 29.49
CA GLU A 27 -1.57 -7.58 28.72
C GLU A 27 -1.14 -7.87 27.28
N ILE A 28 -0.43 -6.95 26.64
CA ILE A 28 0.16 -7.17 25.31
C ILE A 28 1.17 -8.32 25.34
N ILE A 29 2.09 -8.31 26.30
CA ILE A 29 3.11 -9.35 26.45
C ILE A 29 2.45 -10.70 26.74
N SER A 30 1.49 -10.77 27.66
CA SER A 30 0.73 -11.99 27.94
C SER A 30 -0.04 -12.47 26.70
N SER A 31 -0.64 -11.57 25.93
CA SER A 31 -1.29 -11.96 24.67
C SER A 31 -0.28 -12.52 23.66
N TYR A 32 0.88 -11.88 23.51
CA TYR A 32 1.91 -12.33 22.58
C TYR A 32 2.50 -13.69 22.96
N ILE A 33 2.76 -13.91 24.26
CA ILE A 33 3.35 -15.14 24.79
C ILE A 33 2.29 -16.23 24.97
N ASP A 34 1.29 -15.99 25.81
CA ASP A 34 0.38 -17.03 26.29
C ASP A 34 -0.70 -17.36 25.26
N ARG A 35 -1.28 -16.32 24.63
CA ARG A 35 -2.40 -16.50 23.69
C ARG A 35 -1.93 -16.86 22.28
N TYR A 36 -0.87 -16.23 21.80
CA TYR A 36 -0.40 -16.39 20.42
C TYR A 36 0.88 -17.21 20.30
N ASN A 37 1.53 -17.59 21.41
CA ASN A 37 2.77 -18.37 21.41
C ASN A 37 3.80 -17.80 20.43
N TYR A 38 4.01 -16.48 20.49
CA TYR A 38 4.92 -15.72 19.65
C TYR A 38 4.56 -15.68 18.15
N ASP A 39 3.45 -16.30 17.72
CA ASP A 39 3.05 -16.45 16.32
C ASP A 39 1.87 -15.54 15.93
N VAL A 40 2.18 -14.25 15.76
CA VAL A 40 1.21 -13.24 15.29
C VAL A 40 0.70 -13.56 13.87
N ILE A 41 1.56 -14.11 13.01
CA ILE A 41 1.21 -14.46 11.64
C ILE A 41 0.21 -15.62 11.63
N GLY A 42 0.44 -16.66 12.43
CA GLY A 42 -0.49 -17.77 12.60
C GLY A 42 -1.84 -17.33 13.14
N ALA A 43 -1.88 -16.36 14.06
CA ALA A 43 -3.11 -15.78 14.55
C ALA A 43 -3.92 -15.08 13.44
N PHE A 44 -3.28 -14.28 12.60
CA PHE A 44 -3.94 -13.67 11.44
C PHE A 44 -4.33 -14.68 10.37
N ARG A 45 -3.49 -15.70 10.12
CA ARG A 45 -3.81 -16.81 9.22
C ARG A 45 -5.09 -17.51 9.67
N LYS A 46 -5.24 -17.79 10.96
CA LYS A 46 -6.47 -18.39 11.51
C LYS A 46 -7.71 -17.55 11.24
N LEU A 47 -7.64 -16.23 11.46
CA LEU A 47 -8.76 -15.32 11.17
C LEU A 47 -9.12 -15.30 9.68
N GLN A 48 -8.12 -15.37 8.81
CA GLN A 48 -8.33 -15.48 7.37
C GLN A 48 -8.95 -16.81 6.99
N ASP A 49 -8.48 -17.92 7.57
CA ASP A 49 -9.00 -19.26 7.30
C ASP A 49 -10.44 -19.43 7.76
N GLU A 50 -10.82 -18.76 8.85
CA GLU A 50 -12.20 -18.70 9.37
C GLU A 50 -13.09 -17.71 8.61
N GLY A 51 -12.52 -16.93 7.67
CA GLY A 51 -13.27 -16.01 6.81
C GLY A 51 -13.62 -14.66 7.46
N PHE A 52 -13.03 -14.32 8.61
CA PHE A 52 -13.24 -13.03 9.27
C PHE A 52 -12.50 -11.88 8.57
N ILE A 53 -11.36 -12.17 7.94
CA ILE A 53 -10.54 -11.18 7.23
C ILE A 53 -10.04 -11.76 5.91
N GLU A 54 -9.72 -10.87 4.97
CA GLU A 54 -8.93 -11.17 3.78
C GLU A 54 -7.57 -10.46 3.91
N ILE A 55 -6.48 -11.21 3.89
CA ILE A 55 -5.13 -10.68 3.90
C ILE A 55 -4.65 -10.62 2.45
N ILE A 56 -4.19 -9.45 2.02
CA ILE A 56 -3.60 -9.23 0.70
C ILE A 56 -2.08 -9.19 0.78
N THR A 57 -1.41 -9.39 -0.35
CA THR A 57 0.06 -9.27 -0.43
C THR A 57 0.50 -7.84 -0.79
N CYS A 58 1.80 -7.63 -0.90
CA CYS A 58 2.44 -6.39 -1.34
C CYS A 58 3.72 -6.76 -2.13
N ALA A 59 4.38 -5.78 -2.73
CA ALA A 59 5.74 -5.96 -3.22
C ALA A 59 6.69 -6.29 -2.06
N ALA A 60 7.64 -7.20 -2.32
CA ALA A 60 8.47 -7.86 -1.31
C ALA A 60 9.12 -6.94 -0.26
N THR A 61 9.58 -5.76 -0.68
CA THR A 61 10.23 -4.78 0.22
C THR A 61 9.55 -3.41 0.21
N HIS A 62 8.28 -3.35 -0.20
CA HIS A 62 7.56 -2.08 -0.38
C HIS A 62 8.27 -1.09 -1.33
N GLY A 63 8.98 -1.61 -2.34
CA GLY A 63 9.70 -0.78 -3.31
C GLY A 63 8.75 0.01 -4.20
N TYR A 64 9.05 1.29 -4.45
CA TYR A 64 8.20 2.17 -5.27
C TYR A 64 8.20 1.73 -6.75
N LEU A 65 7.28 0.84 -7.11
CA LEU A 65 7.29 0.10 -8.38
C LEU A 65 7.41 0.98 -9.63
N PRO A 66 6.72 2.13 -9.75
CA PRO A 66 6.84 3.01 -10.92
C PRO A 66 8.25 3.57 -11.17
N LEU A 67 9.10 3.62 -10.14
CA LEU A 67 10.48 4.13 -10.25
C LEU A 67 11.52 3.04 -10.48
N LEU A 68 11.17 1.75 -10.37
CA LEU A 68 12.11 0.67 -10.61
C LEU A 68 12.52 0.65 -12.08
N GLY A 69 13.82 0.76 -12.35
CA GLY A 69 14.38 0.93 -13.70
C GLY A 69 14.27 -0.29 -14.61
N ARG A 70 13.83 -1.45 -14.11
CA ARG A 70 13.70 -2.68 -14.89
C ARG A 70 12.37 -3.36 -14.63
N ASP A 71 11.75 -3.86 -15.69
CA ASP A 71 10.54 -4.68 -15.60
C ASP A 71 10.77 -5.98 -14.82
N SER A 72 11.96 -6.58 -14.94
CA SER A 72 12.35 -7.74 -14.15
C SER A 72 12.39 -7.45 -12.65
N ALA A 73 12.75 -6.22 -12.24
CA ALA A 73 12.75 -5.82 -10.83
C ALA A 73 11.33 -5.64 -10.29
N ILE A 74 10.42 -5.07 -11.10
CA ILE A 74 8.99 -4.98 -10.75
C ILE A 74 8.40 -6.39 -10.57
N ASN A 75 8.62 -7.27 -11.55
CA ASN A 75 8.11 -8.63 -11.48
C ASN A 75 8.70 -9.41 -10.30
N ALA A 76 10.00 -9.25 -10.03
CA ALA A 76 10.65 -9.89 -8.89
C ALA A 76 10.04 -9.44 -7.55
N GLN A 77 9.80 -8.14 -7.37
CA GLN A 77 9.16 -7.61 -6.18
C GLN A 77 7.76 -8.20 -5.95
N ILE A 78 6.94 -8.30 -7.01
CA ILE A 78 5.59 -8.87 -6.93
C ILE A 78 5.67 -10.37 -6.64
N LYS A 79 6.46 -11.11 -7.43
CA LYS A 79 6.57 -12.57 -7.31
C LYS A 79 7.10 -12.99 -5.94
N VAL A 80 8.16 -12.35 -5.43
CA VAL A 80 8.70 -12.64 -4.09
C VAL A 80 7.71 -12.27 -2.99
N GLY A 81 6.92 -11.20 -3.16
CA GLY A 81 5.84 -10.86 -2.24
C GLY A 81 4.76 -11.94 -2.19
N ILE A 82 4.37 -12.46 -3.35
CA ILE A 82 3.41 -13.57 -3.47
C ILE A 82 3.97 -14.86 -2.86
N GLU A 83 5.21 -15.23 -3.15
CA GLU A 83 5.86 -16.42 -2.59
C GLU A 83 5.96 -16.35 -1.05
N ASN A 84 6.29 -15.18 -0.50
CA ASN A 84 6.29 -14.98 0.95
C ASN A 84 4.88 -15.09 1.54
N TYR A 85 3.87 -14.54 0.87
CA TYR A 85 2.49 -14.70 1.30
C TYR A 85 2.10 -16.19 1.35
N LYS A 86 2.39 -16.97 0.30
CA LYS A 86 2.10 -18.42 0.28
C LYS A 86 2.80 -19.15 1.41
N ARG A 87 4.08 -18.84 1.65
CA ARG A 87 4.88 -19.45 2.72
C ARG A 87 4.28 -19.19 4.11
N LEU A 88 3.74 -17.99 4.35
CA LEU A 88 3.23 -17.58 5.66
C LEU A 88 1.77 -18.01 5.87
N PHE A 89 0.93 -17.85 4.85
CA PHE A 89 -0.52 -18.01 4.93
C PHE A 89 -1.05 -19.29 4.27
N GLY A 90 -0.23 -20.03 3.54
CA GLY A 90 -0.59 -21.33 2.95
C GLY A 90 -1.58 -21.27 1.79
N LYS A 91 -1.84 -20.08 1.24
CA LYS A 91 -2.82 -19.83 0.18
C LYS A 91 -2.29 -18.83 -0.85
N GLU A 92 -2.93 -18.78 -2.01
CA GLU A 92 -2.68 -17.75 -3.03
C GLU A 92 -3.34 -16.42 -2.61
N PRO A 93 -2.62 -15.28 -2.64
CA PRO A 93 -3.22 -13.98 -2.40
C PRO A 93 -4.15 -13.61 -3.57
N ARG A 94 -5.36 -13.14 -3.28
CA ARG A 94 -6.29 -12.65 -4.30
C ARG A 94 -6.06 -11.19 -4.66
N GLY A 95 -5.61 -10.39 -3.70
CA GLY A 95 -5.35 -8.96 -3.88
C GLY A 95 -3.90 -8.58 -3.61
N ILE A 96 -3.51 -7.41 -4.10
CA ILE A 96 -2.22 -6.77 -3.79
C ILE A 96 -2.40 -5.30 -3.40
N TRP A 97 -1.71 -4.88 -2.35
CA TRP A 97 -1.45 -3.47 -2.05
C TRP A 97 -0.23 -3.02 -2.86
N LEU A 98 -0.40 -2.06 -3.75
CA LEU A 98 0.74 -1.44 -4.43
C LEU A 98 1.46 -0.51 -3.45
N PRO A 99 2.81 -0.55 -3.34
CA PRO A 99 3.53 0.36 -2.47
C PRO A 99 3.13 1.82 -2.73
N GLU A 100 2.71 2.52 -1.68
CA GLU A 100 2.18 3.89 -1.74
C GLU A 100 0.96 4.08 -2.68
N CYS A 101 0.20 3.02 -2.96
CA CYS A 101 -0.83 3.00 -4.01
C CYS A 101 -0.29 3.50 -5.38
N ALA A 102 1.02 3.36 -5.61
CA ALA A 102 1.70 3.94 -6.75
C ALA A 102 1.47 3.11 -8.01
N TYR A 103 0.58 3.61 -8.87
CA TYR A 103 0.23 3.01 -10.14
C TYR A 103 0.86 3.77 -11.31
N ARG A 104 1.20 3.03 -12.38
CA ARG A 104 1.72 3.56 -13.64
C ARG A 104 1.11 2.78 -14.79
N HIS A 105 0.43 3.46 -15.70
CA HIS A 105 -0.01 2.86 -16.98
C HIS A 105 1.19 2.69 -17.93
N GLY A 106 1.00 1.94 -19.03
CA GLY A 106 2.04 1.80 -20.04
C GLY A 106 2.31 3.11 -20.81
N TYR A 107 3.58 3.45 -21.02
CA TYR A 107 4.04 4.60 -21.83
C TYR A 107 5.53 4.46 -22.20
N GLU A 108 6.05 5.32 -23.07
CA GLU A 108 7.48 5.44 -23.37
C GLU A 108 8.26 6.01 -22.18
N TRP A 109 8.96 5.12 -21.47
CA TRP A 109 9.59 5.46 -20.21
C TRP A 109 11.06 5.87 -20.39
N ILE A 110 11.39 7.03 -19.83
CA ILE A 110 12.76 7.53 -19.70
C ILE A 110 13.12 7.57 -18.21
N PRO A 111 14.23 6.91 -17.82
CA PRO A 111 14.71 6.95 -16.44
C PRO A 111 14.80 8.37 -15.90
N PRO A 112 14.23 8.66 -14.71
CA PRO A 112 14.25 10.00 -14.15
C PRO A 112 15.64 10.42 -13.62
N VAL A 113 16.50 9.43 -13.41
CA VAL A 113 17.90 9.53 -12.97
C VAL A 113 18.75 8.69 -13.92
N GLU A 114 19.98 9.13 -14.21
CA GLU A 114 20.93 8.35 -15.00
C GLU A 114 21.27 7.05 -14.28
N ASP A 115 20.97 5.94 -14.94
CA ASP A 115 21.28 4.59 -14.49
C ASP A 115 21.58 3.76 -15.75
N GLU A 116 22.80 3.24 -15.85
CA GLU A 116 23.26 2.42 -16.98
C GLU A 116 22.47 1.12 -17.13
N TYR A 117 21.82 0.68 -16.05
CA TYR A 117 21.05 -0.55 -16.00
C TYR A 117 19.56 -0.33 -16.26
N ALA A 118 19.09 0.91 -16.26
CA ALA A 118 17.68 1.20 -16.45
C ALA A 118 17.25 1.01 -17.91
N GLN A 119 16.12 0.34 -18.11
CA GLN A 119 15.50 0.17 -19.42
C GLN A 119 15.05 1.53 -19.98
N LYS A 120 15.07 1.69 -21.30
CA LYS A 120 14.55 2.88 -21.98
C LYS A 120 13.55 2.45 -23.04
N GLY A 121 12.52 3.27 -23.25
CA GLY A 121 11.47 3.04 -24.23
C GLY A 121 10.18 2.51 -23.60
N TYR A 122 9.31 1.92 -24.42
CA TYR A 122 8.01 1.44 -23.97
C TYR A 122 8.12 0.46 -22.80
N ARG A 123 7.39 0.76 -21.72
CA ARG A 123 7.22 -0.15 -20.59
C ARG A 123 5.74 -0.38 -20.33
N PRO A 124 5.28 -1.64 -20.22
CA PRO A 124 3.88 -1.95 -19.93
C PRO A 124 3.47 -1.38 -18.57
N GLY A 125 2.17 -1.19 -18.36
CA GLY A 125 1.67 -0.74 -17.06
C GLY A 125 1.86 -1.78 -15.95
N ILE A 126 1.75 -1.34 -14.71
CA ILE A 126 1.94 -2.22 -13.53
C ILE A 126 0.94 -3.38 -13.54
N GLU A 127 -0.27 -3.16 -14.05
CA GLU A 127 -1.33 -4.15 -14.19
C GLU A 127 -0.87 -5.41 -14.93
N LYS A 128 0.02 -5.29 -15.91
CA LYS A 128 0.58 -6.44 -16.62
C LYS A 128 1.23 -7.42 -15.64
N PHE A 129 2.12 -6.93 -14.79
CA PHE A 129 2.86 -7.76 -13.85
C PHE A 129 1.95 -8.34 -12.77
N ILE A 130 0.88 -7.64 -12.43
CA ILE A 130 -0.13 -8.13 -11.48
C ILE A 130 -0.93 -9.29 -12.11
N ILE A 131 -1.39 -9.13 -13.36
CA ILE A 131 -2.14 -10.13 -14.13
C ILE A 131 -1.29 -11.38 -14.38
N ASP A 132 -0.04 -11.20 -14.84
CA ASP A 132 0.91 -12.30 -15.07
C ASP A 132 1.14 -13.17 -13.81
N ASN A 133 0.95 -12.58 -12.63
CA ASN A 133 1.09 -13.26 -11.33
C ASN A 133 -0.26 -13.67 -10.71
N ASN A 134 -1.33 -13.75 -11.50
CA ASN A 134 -2.66 -14.27 -11.12
C ASN A 134 -3.40 -13.51 -10.00
N ILE A 135 -2.98 -12.29 -9.66
CA ILE A 135 -3.69 -11.44 -8.72
C ILE A 135 -4.98 -10.91 -9.35
N LYS A 136 -6.06 -10.86 -8.57
CA LYS A 136 -7.41 -10.54 -9.04
C LYS A 136 -7.79 -9.08 -8.87
N TYR A 137 -7.19 -8.40 -7.90
CA TYR A 137 -7.44 -6.98 -7.69
C TYR A 137 -6.27 -6.24 -7.04
N PHE A 138 -6.24 -4.93 -7.21
CA PHE A 138 -5.33 -4.05 -6.48
C PHE A 138 -6.02 -2.75 -6.06
N ILE A 139 -5.39 -2.07 -5.12
CA ILE A 139 -5.88 -0.80 -4.56
C ILE A 139 -5.09 0.36 -5.16
N VAL A 140 -5.80 1.42 -5.52
CA VAL A 140 -5.23 2.69 -5.98
C VAL A 140 -5.80 3.85 -5.18
N ASP A 141 -5.19 5.02 -5.30
CA ASP A 141 -5.68 6.22 -4.64
C ASP A 141 -6.83 6.89 -5.43
N THR A 142 -7.61 7.70 -4.74
CA THR A 142 -8.87 8.34 -5.17
C THR A 142 -8.76 8.95 -6.57
N HIS A 143 -7.72 9.75 -6.79
CA HIS A 143 -7.45 10.45 -8.05
C HIS A 143 -7.25 9.54 -9.26
N THR A 144 -6.75 8.32 -9.03
CA THR A 144 -6.54 7.34 -10.10
C THR A 144 -7.90 6.85 -10.62
N ILE A 145 -8.94 6.91 -9.78
CA ILE A 145 -10.31 6.55 -10.13
C ILE A 145 -11.13 7.76 -10.56
N GLU A 146 -11.29 8.76 -9.70
CA GLU A 146 -12.24 9.87 -9.89
C GLU A 146 -11.73 10.93 -10.86
N GLY A 147 -10.46 10.84 -11.26
CA GLY A 147 -9.76 11.92 -11.93
C GLY A 147 -9.54 13.12 -11.00
N GLY A 148 -8.92 14.16 -11.53
CA GLY A 148 -8.54 15.34 -10.76
C GLY A 148 -7.03 15.44 -10.52
N LYS A 149 -6.55 16.64 -10.15
CA LYS A 149 -5.13 16.88 -9.89
C LYS A 149 -4.75 16.23 -8.57
N THR A 150 -4.00 15.14 -8.60
CA THR A 150 -3.46 14.61 -7.35
C THR A 150 -2.31 15.40 -6.76
N MET A 151 -1.45 15.96 -7.60
CA MET A 151 -0.04 16.00 -7.20
C MET A 151 0.42 17.38 -6.77
N GLY A 152 -0.20 17.92 -5.72
CA GLY A 152 0.21 19.20 -5.13
C GLY A 152 1.36 19.10 -4.13
N VAL A 153 1.64 17.95 -3.50
CA VAL A 153 2.64 17.90 -2.41
C VAL A 153 3.76 16.89 -2.66
N TYR A 154 3.46 15.70 -3.19
CA TYR A 154 4.49 14.67 -3.42
C TYR A 154 5.28 14.88 -4.73
N ALA A 155 4.64 15.22 -5.85
CA ALA A 155 5.39 15.55 -7.08
C ALA A 155 6.23 16.82 -6.92
N LEU A 156 5.72 17.83 -6.18
CA LEU A 156 6.47 19.06 -5.89
C LEU A 156 7.72 18.80 -5.03
N ARG A 157 7.73 17.76 -4.19
CA ARG A 157 8.88 17.43 -3.32
C ARG A 157 9.94 16.56 -3.98
N PHE A 158 9.62 15.88 -5.09
CA PHE A 158 10.52 14.90 -5.72
C PHE A 158 10.63 15.12 -7.24
N PRO A 159 11.74 15.73 -7.74
CA PRO A 159 11.93 16.03 -9.16
C PRO A 159 11.82 14.81 -10.08
N ALA A 160 12.20 13.63 -9.61
CA ALA A 160 12.09 12.38 -10.36
C ALA A 160 10.62 12.00 -10.65
N LEU A 161 9.72 12.19 -9.67
CA LEU A 161 8.29 11.91 -9.83
C LEU A 161 7.63 12.91 -10.79
N GLN A 162 8.03 14.18 -10.71
CA GLN A 162 7.54 15.19 -11.64
C GLN A 162 7.91 14.85 -13.09
N LYS A 163 9.16 14.44 -13.35
CA LYS A 163 9.60 13.99 -14.67
C LYS A 163 8.77 12.81 -15.19
N LEU A 164 8.48 11.82 -14.35
CA LEU A 164 7.66 10.68 -14.75
C LEU A 164 6.20 11.07 -15.04
N TYR A 165 5.64 11.96 -14.23
CA TYR A 165 4.30 12.48 -14.46
C TYR A 165 4.21 13.18 -15.82
N GLU A 166 5.15 14.09 -16.12
CA GLU A 166 5.22 14.81 -17.40
C GLU A 166 5.36 13.87 -18.60
N GLN A 167 6.12 12.78 -18.46
CA GLN A 167 6.21 11.74 -19.49
C GLN A 167 4.87 11.02 -19.68
N SER A 168 4.25 10.56 -18.59
CA SER A 168 3.00 9.81 -18.64
C SER A 168 1.83 10.60 -19.24
N VAL A 169 1.72 11.89 -18.91
CA VAL A 169 0.64 12.77 -19.39
C VAL A 169 0.72 13.02 -20.90
N ARG A 170 1.91 12.99 -21.51
CA ARG A 170 2.07 13.16 -22.97
C ARG A 170 1.39 12.06 -23.77
N GLU A 171 1.34 10.87 -23.21
CA GLU A 171 0.71 9.70 -23.84
C GLU A 171 -0.68 9.41 -23.27
N TYR A 172 -1.09 10.15 -22.25
CA TYR A 172 -2.42 10.06 -21.69
C TYR A 172 -3.44 10.59 -22.69
N LYS A 173 -4.30 9.69 -23.17
CA LYS A 173 -5.48 10.06 -23.95
C LYS A 173 -6.63 10.31 -22.98
N GLU A 174 -7.17 11.52 -22.97
CA GLU A 174 -8.42 11.77 -22.26
C GLU A 174 -9.51 10.87 -22.85
N ILE A 175 -9.96 9.91 -22.05
CA ILE A 175 -11.09 9.07 -22.38
C ILE A 175 -12.33 9.84 -21.90
N LYS A 176 -13.22 10.20 -22.83
CA LYS A 176 -14.55 10.69 -22.45
C LYS A 176 -15.28 9.58 -21.71
N VAL A 177 -15.62 9.85 -20.47
CA VAL A 177 -16.43 8.96 -19.62
C VAL A 177 -17.86 9.46 -19.66
N ASP A 178 -18.81 8.54 -19.84
CA ASP A 178 -20.25 8.88 -19.87
C ASP A 178 -20.74 9.41 -18.51
N GLU A 179 -20.14 8.93 -17.42
CA GLU A 179 -20.41 9.36 -16.05
C GLU A 179 -19.10 9.53 -15.26
N PRO A 180 -19.06 10.48 -14.30
CA PRO A 180 -17.93 10.60 -13.38
C PRO A 180 -17.70 9.30 -12.61
N LYS A 181 -16.43 8.86 -12.57
CA LYS A 181 -16.04 7.71 -11.76
C LYS A 181 -16.03 8.11 -10.28
N THR A 182 -16.40 7.16 -9.42
CA THR A 182 -16.39 7.29 -7.96
C THR A 182 -15.64 6.14 -7.30
N THR A 183 -15.05 6.37 -6.13
CA THR A 183 -14.39 5.35 -5.30
C THR A 183 -15.35 4.38 -4.61
N PHE A 184 -16.66 4.59 -4.74
CA PHE A 184 -17.69 3.71 -4.17
C PHE A 184 -17.99 2.47 -5.03
N SER A 185 -17.36 2.35 -6.19
CA SER A 185 -17.51 1.20 -7.09
C SER A 185 -16.15 0.62 -7.46
N PRO A 186 -16.04 -0.71 -7.63
CA PRO A 186 -14.88 -1.30 -8.27
C PRO A 186 -14.92 -1.07 -9.79
N TYR A 187 -13.76 -1.01 -10.43
CA TYR A 187 -13.62 -0.91 -11.88
C TYR A 187 -12.82 -2.08 -12.44
N LEU A 188 -13.11 -2.48 -13.67
CA LEU A 188 -12.28 -3.44 -14.39
C LEU A 188 -11.35 -2.68 -15.35
N LEU A 189 -10.05 -2.88 -15.18
CA LEU A 189 -9.05 -2.45 -16.15
C LEU A 189 -8.78 -3.59 -17.12
N LYS A 190 -8.94 -3.30 -18.41
CA LYS A 190 -8.65 -4.24 -19.50
C LYS A 190 -7.17 -4.17 -19.84
N TYR A 191 -6.52 -5.33 -19.95
CA TYR A 191 -5.18 -5.47 -20.48
C TYR A 191 -5.15 -6.65 -21.46
N ASN A 192 -4.99 -6.36 -22.76
CA ASN A 192 -5.21 -7.33 -23.84
C ASN A 192 -6.59 -7.99 -23.72
N ASP A 193 -6.64 -9.31 -23.56
CA ASP A 193 -7.87 -10.10 -23.40
C ASP A 193 -8.25 -10.35 -21.92
N ASP A 194 -7.41 -9.91 -20.98
CA ASP A 194 -7.59 -10.05 -19.54
C ASP A 194 -8.19 -8.80 -18.90
N PHE A 195 -8.75 -9.00 -17.70
CA PHE A 195 -9.29 -7.95 -16.86
C PHE A 195 -8.79 -8.08 -15.43
N ILE A 196 -8.53 -6.95 -14.79
CA ILE A 196 -8.19 -6.88 -13.37
C ILE A 196 -9.07 -5.85 -12.65
N ALA A 197 -9.52 -6.19 -11.45
CA ALA A 197 -10.33 -5.28 -10.65
C ALA A 197 -9.47 -4.24 -9.92
N ILE A 198 -9.94 -3.00 -9.90
CA ILE A 198 -9.30 -1.88 -9.22
C ILE A 198 -10.30 -1.31 -8.23
N VAL A 199 -9.84 -1.13 -7.00
CA VAL A 199 -10.59 -0.49 -5.92
C VAL A 199 -9.90 0.80 -5.53
N GLY A 200 -10.64 1.90 -5.52
CA GLY A 200 -10.12 3.19 -5.08
C GLY A 200 -10.24 3.37 -3.57
N ARG A 201 -9.20 3.94 -2.94
CA ARG A 201 -9.29 4.44 -1.57
C ARG A 201 -10.39 5.50 -1.48
N ASN A 202 -11.21 5.48 -0.43
CA ASN A 202 -12.16 6.55 -0.17
C ASN A 202 -11.51 7.73 0.57
N GLU A 203 -11.47 8.91 -0.06
CA GLU A 203 -10.86 10.11 0.51
C GLU A 203 -11.58 10.57 1.80
N LYS A 204 -12.93 10.63 1.80
CA LYS A 204 -13.72 11.15 2.93
C LYS A 204 -13.46 10.36 4.22
N ALA A 205 -13.49 9.03 4.13
CA ALA A 205 -13.16 8.16 5.26
C ALA A 205 -11.70 8.37 5.71
N GLY A 206 -10.78 8.58 4.77
CA GLY A 206 -9.38 8.87 5.05
C GLY A 206 -9.16 10.18 5.81
N LEU A 207 -9.77 11.27 5.34
CA LEU A 207 -9.63 12.60 5.97
C LEU A 207 -10.23 12.63 7.37
N GLN A 208 -11.35 11.94 7.60
CA GLN A 208 -12.01 11.88 8.89
C GLN A 208 -11.14 11.30 10.01
N VAL A 209 -10.19 10.41 9.68
CA VAL A 209 -9.29 9.76 10.64
C VAL A 209 -7.91 10.42 10.67
N ILE A 210 -7.41 10.88 9.51
CA ILE A 210 -6.03 11.38 9.39
C ILE A 210 -5.92 12.86 9.75
N ILE A 211 -6.90 13.69 9.43
CA ILE A 211 -6.81 15.15 9.67
C ILE A 211 -7.00 15.51 11.15
N SER A 212 -7.65 14.65 11.96
CA SER A 212 -7.81 14.90 13.39
C SER A 212 -6.52 14.78 14.22
N MET A 213 -5.38 14.45 13.61
CA MET A 213 -4.07 14.34 14.28
C MET A 213 -3.19 15.59 14.19
N ASN A 214 -3.68 16.71 13.65
CA ASN A 214 -3.07 18.02 13.86
C ASN A 214 -3.88 18.80 14.90
N PRO A 215 -3.60 18.65 16.21
CA PRO A 215 -3.96 19.70 17.14
C PRO A 215 -3.04 20.88 16.83
N SER A 216 -3.63 21.93 16.25
CA SER A 216 -3.07 23.28 16.34
C SER A 216 -2.89 23.59 17.82
N SER A 217 -1.65 23.53 18.30
CA SER A 217 -1.21 24.09 19.58
C SER A 217 -0.10 25.10 19.29
#